data_AF-A0A4U3KRS6-F1
#
_entry.id   AF-A0A4U3KRS6-F1
#
_cell.length_a   1.000
_cell.length_b   1.000
_cell.length_c   1.000
_cell.angle_alpha   90.00
_cell.angle_beta   90.00
_cell.angle_gamma   90.00
#
_symmetry.space_group_name_H-M   'P 1'
#
loop_
_entity.id
_entity.type
_entity.pdbx_description
1 polymer ?
#
loop_
_entity_poly.entity_id
_entity_poly.type
_entity_poly.pdbx_seq_one_letter_code
_entity_poly.pdbx_strand_id
1 'polypeptide(L)'
;MALFIAGCFLNTANEVLRDTWKQQPEHKGQLYTGGFFKYSRHINYFGDLMCVTAYALITSNGYAVSIPLFLFCFFTFYNAPKLDEYLSSKYGAAFKHYAKITKMLIPYVY
;
A
#
# COMPACT_ATOMS: atom_id res chain seq x y z
N MET A 1 6.19 14.90 12.41
CA MET A 1 6.93 13.72 12.93
C MET A 1 6.03 12.52 13.19
N ALA A 2 4.92 12.66 13.95
CA ALA A 2 4.00 11.54 14.19
C ALA A 2 3.50 10.87 12.88
N LEU A 3 3.15 11.65 11.87
CA LEU A 3 2.70 11.15 10.56
C LEU A 3 3.79 10.33 9.83
N PHE A 4 5.04 10.79 9.90
CA PHE A 4 6.18 10.10 9.30
C PHE A 4 6.44 8.76 9.99
N ILE A 5 6.46 8.74 11.33
CA ILE A 5 6.66 7.53 12.11
C ILE A 5 5.54 6.51 11.82
N ALA A 6 4.28 6.97 11.73
CA ALA A 6 3.17 6.11 11.37
C ALA A 6 3.30 5.53 9.95
N GLY A 7 3.72 6.33 8.97
CA GLY A 7 3.97 5.86 7.60
C GLY A 7 5.09 4.82 7.53
N CYS A 8 6.22 5.09 8.18
CA CYS A 8 7.33 4.13 8.29
C CYS A 8 6.92 2.84 9.01
N PHE A 9 6.17 2.97 10.11
CA PHE A 9 5.67 1.82 10.85
C PHE A 9 4.75 0.98 9.97
N LEU A 10 3.80 1.59 9.26
CA LEU A 10 2.92 0.86 8.35
C LEU A 10 3.74 0.11 7.31
N ASN A 11 4.64 0.78 6.59
CA ASN A 11 5.51 0.17 5.57
C ASN A 11 6.30 -1.03 6.11
N THR A 12 7.00 -0.86 7.22
CA THR A 12 7.84 -1.93 7.78
C THR A 12 7.00 -3.06 8.36
N ALA A 13 5.96 -2.74 9.14
CA ALA A 13 5.17 -3.76 9.82
C ALA A 13 4.40 -4.65 8.83
N ASN A 14 3.82 -4.07 7.77
CA ASN A 14 3.11 -4.88 6.78
C ASN A 14 4.06 -5.77 5.96
N GLU A 15 5.25 -5.27 5.62
CA GLU A 15 6.25 -6.04 4.88
C GLU A 15 6.75 -7.22 5.71
N VAL A 16 7.08 -6.99 6.99
CA VAL A 16 7.50 -8.04 7.93
C VAL A 16 6.41 -9.10 8.07
N LEU A 17 5.15 -8.70 8.30
CA LEU A 17 4.03 -9.64 8.43
C LEU A 17 3.84 -10.48 7.18
N ARG A 18 3.93 -9.86 5.99
CA ARG A 18 3.80 -10.54 4.70
C ARG A 18 4.94 -11.52 4.46
N ASP A 19 6.17 -11.12 4.76
CA ASP A 19 7.35 -11.92 4.48
C ASP A 19 7.45 -13.11 5.44
N THR A 20 7.16 -12.91 6.74
CA THR A 20 7.04 -14.03 7.69
C THR A 20 5.98 -15.03 7.26
N TRP A 21 4.83 -14.58 6.76
CA TRP A 21 3.78 -15.48 6.27
C TRP A 21 4.22 -16.25 5.01
N LYS A 22 4.88 -15.58 4.06
CA LYS A 22 5.38 -16.21 2.81
C LYS A 22 6.52 -17.20 3.02
N GLN A 23 7.28 -17.08 4.11
CA GLN A 23 8.33 -18.03 4.45
C GLN A 23 7.77 -19.40 4.87
N GLN A 24 6.51 -19.47 5.29
CA GLN A 24 5.89 -20.72 5.69
C GLN A 24 5.61 -21.60 4.44
N PRO A 25 6.08 -22.86 4.41
CA PRO A 25 5.97 -23.71 3.24
C PRO A 25 4.52 -24.00 2.82
N GLU A 26 3.59 -23.99 3.78
CA GLU A 26 2.14 -24.18 3.57
C GLU A 26 1.50 -23.06 2.74
N HIS A 27 2.08 -21.86 2.74
CA HIS A 27 1.55 -20.67 2.07
C HIS A 27 2.24 -20.36 0.73
N LYS A 28 3.15 -21.23 0.27
CA LYS A 28 3.85 -21.03 -1.01
C LYS A 28 2.86 -20.95 -2.16
N GLY A 29 2.98 -19.89 -2.97
CA GLY A 29 2.10 -19.66 -4.11
C GLY A 29 0.73 -19.08 -3.76
N GLN A 30 0.43 -18.84 -2.48
CA GLN A 30 -0.83 -18.24 -2.05
C GLN A 30 -0.75 -16.71 -1.95
N LEU A 31 -1.90 -16.05 -2.06
CA LEU A 31 -2.02 -14.60 -1.94
C LEU A 31 -2.13 -14.20 -0.46
N TYR A 32 -1.24 -13.32 -0.02
CA TYR A 32 -1.32 -12.75 1.32
C TYR A 32 -2.39 -11.65 1.36
N THR A 33 -3.38 -11.81 2.23
CA THR A 33 -4.50 -10.87 2.42
C THR A 33 -4.69 -10.47 3.90
N GLY A 34 -3.76 -10.89 4.76
CA GLY A 34 -3.82 -10.67 6.21
C GLY A 34 -3.21 -9.35 6.68
N GLY A 35 -3.27 -9.10 8.00
CA GLY A 35 -2.67 -7.92 8.61
C GLY A 35 -3.25 -6.62 8.07
N PHE A 36 -2.37 -5.68 7.70
CA PHE A 36 -2.78 -4.37 7.17
C PHE A 36 -3.33 -4.42 5.74
N PHE A 37 -3.02 -5.48 4.99
CA PHE A 37 -3.53 -5.69 3.64
C PHE A 37 -5.06 -5.89 3.62
N LYS A 38 -5.66 -6.34 4.73
CA LYS A 38 -7.13 -6.39 4.88
C LYS A 38 -7.81 -5.02 4.71
N TYR A 39 -7.12 -3.93 5.05
CA TYR A 39 -7.68 -2.58 5.00
C TYR A 39 -7.41 -1.87 3.67
N SER A 40 -6.25 -2.14 3.06
CA SER A 40 -5.87 -1.58 1.77
C SER A 40 -4.94 -2.54 1.03
N ARG A 41 -5.24 -2.77 -0.25
CA ARG A 41 -4.43 -3.64 -1.12
C ARG A 41 -3.02 -3.12 -1.31
N HIS A 42 -2.87 -1.80 -1.32
CA HIS A 42 -1.61 -1.11 -1.47
C HIS A 42 -1.29 -0.26 -0.23
N ILE A 43 -1.35 -0.88 0.96
CA ILE A 43 -1.04 -0.19 2.22
C ILE A 43 0.37 0.43 2.24
N ASN A 44 1.33 -0.17 1.52
CA ASN A 44 2.67 0.40 1.31
C ASN A 44 2.60 1.78 0.64
N TYR A 45 1.78 1.94 -0.39
CA TYR A 45 1.63 3.23 -1.08
C TYR A 45 0.97 4.27 -0.18
N PHE A 46 0.08 3.84 0.72
CA PHE A 46 -0.48 4.71 1.74
C PHE A 46 0.58 5.16 2.76
N GLY A 47 1.43 4.24 3.24
CA GLY A 47 2.55 4.58 4.13
C GLY A 47 3.56 5.52 3.48
N ASP A 48 3.90 5.30 2.21
CA ASP A 48 4.75 6.20 1.42
C ASP A 48 4.13 7.60 1.29
N LEU A 49 2.83 7.67 1.01
CA LEU A 49 2.11 8.94 0.92
C LEU A 49 2.13 9.68 2.26
N MET A 50 1.96 8.97 3.39
CA MET A 50 2.07 9.56 4.73
C MET A 50 3.48 10.12 4.99
N CYS A 51 4.52 9.38 4.62
CA CYS A 51 5.91 9.83 4.76
C CYS A 51 6.20 11.08 3.94
N VAL A 52 5.83 11.09 2.65
CA VAL A 52 6.06 12.24 1.75
C VAL A 52 5.22 13.45 2.16
N THR A 53 3.99 13.24 2.61
CA THR A 53 3.15 14.30 3.16
C THR A 53 3.76 14.88 4.44
N ALA A 54 4.33 14.04 5.31
CA ALA A 54 5.02 14.53 6.50
C ALA A 54 6.23 15.40 6.14
N TYR A 55 7.02 15.02 5.13
CA TYR A 55 8.12 15.86 4.65
C TYR A 55 7.62 17.19 4.08
N ALA A 56 6.57 17.17 3.26
CA ALA A 56 5.98 18.39 2.72
C ALA A 56 5.53 19.34 3.85
N LEU A 57 4.90 18.81 4.90
CA LEU A 57 4.48 19.60 6.06
C LEU A 57 5.67 20.18 6.86
N ILE A 58 6.74 19.41 7.06
CA ILE A 58 7.93 19.86 7.80
C ILE A 58 8.61 21.04 7.09
N THR A 59 8.68 20.99 5.76
CA THR A 59 9.33 22.06 4.98
C THR A 59 8.61 23.42 5.04
N SER A 60 7.37 23.46 5.54
CA SER A 60 6.53 24.69 5.61
C SER A 60 6.44 25.46 4.28
N ASN A 61 6.63 24.76 3.15
CA ASN A 61 6.60 25.33 1.82
C ASN A 61 5.36 24.81 1.09
N GLY A 62 4.44 25.71 0.72
CA GLY A 62 3.22 25.34 0.01
C GLY A 62 3.45 24.61 -1.31
N TYR A 63 4.56 24.88 -2.00
CA TYR A 63 4.93 24.18 -3.23
C TYR A 63 5.30 22.71 -2.97
N ALA A 64 5.76 22.36 -1.78
CA ALA A 64 6.13 20.98 -1.45
C ALA A 64 4.91 20.03 -1.44
N VAL A 65 3.69 20.56 -1.28
CA VAL A 65 2.43 19.78 -1.36
C VAL A 65 2.19 19.22 -2.76
N SER A 66 2.80 19.79 -3.80
CA SER A 66 2.73 19.25 -5.16
C SER A 66 3.31 17.82 -5.25
N ILE A 67 4.31 17.50 -4.43
CA ILE A 67 5.00 16.21 -4.42
C ILE A 67 4.07 15.07 -3.95
N PRO A 68 3.46 15.11 -2.75
CA PRO A 68 2.53 14.06 -2.32
C PRO A 68 1.29 13.99 -3.23
N LEU A 69 0.81 15.10 -3.79
CA LEU A 69 -0.28 15.09 -4.77
C LEU A 69 0.10 14.33 -6.05
N PHE A 70 1.27 14.63 -6.61
CA PHE A 70 1.78 13.93 -7.78
C PHE A 70 1.98 12.44 -7.49
N LEU A 71 2.58 12.11 -6.34
CA LEU A 71 2.82 10.73 -5.90
C LEU A 71 1.50 9.97 -5.74
N PHE A 72 0.48 10.59 -5.14
CA PHE A 72 -0.85 10.01 -5.01
C PHE A 72 -1.47 9.68 -6.36
N CYS A 73 -1.42 10.61 -7.32
CA CYS A 73 -1.89 10.38 -8.68
C CYS A 73 -1.10 9.24 -9.35
N PHE A 74 0.23 9.25 -9.24
CA PHE A 74 1.08 8.24 -9.84
C PHE A 74 0.84 6.85 -9.26
N PHE A 75 0.61 6.73 -7.95
CA PHE A 75 0.26 5.45 -7.33
C PHE A 75 -1.14 5.00 -7.71
N THR A 76 -2.11 5.90 -7.71
CA THR A 76 -3.51 5.59 -7.98
C THR A 76 -3.76 5.20 -9.43
N PHE A 77 -3.20 5.95 -10.38
CA PHE A 77 -3.52 5.76 -11.80
C PHE A 77 -2.54 4.86 -12.54
N TYR A 78 -1.32 4.68 -12.03
CA TYR A 78 -0.28 3.93 -12.74
C TYR A 78 0.22 2.70 -11.97
N ASN A 79 0.74 2.86 -10.75
CA ASN A 79 1.37 1.73 -10.06
C ASN A 79 0.38 0.71 -9.51
N ALA A 80 -0.67 1.15 -8.82
CA ALA A 80 -1.66 0.25 -8.24
C ALA A 80 -2.41 -0.57 -9.30
N PRO A 81 -2.90 0.00 -10.42
CA PRO A 81 -3.53 -0.79 -11.49
C PRO A 81 -2.56 -1.78 -12.12
N LYS A 82 -1.31 -1.37 -12.37
CA LYS A 82 -0.28 -2.24 -12.95
C LYS A 82 0.08 -3.40 -12.01
N LEU A 83 0.18 -3.13 -10.72
CA LEU A 83 0.46 -4.16 -9.71
C LEU A 83 -0.75 -5.09 -9.54
N ASP A 84 -1.97 -4.56 -9.58
CA ASP A 84 -3.20 -5.34 -9.57
C ASP A 84 -3.29 -6.29 -10.78
N GLU A 85 -2.92 -5.82 -11.98
CA GLU A 85 -2.89 -6.65 -13.19
C GLU A 85 -1.87 -7.79 -13.06
N TYR A 86 -0.67 -7.48 -12.55
CA TYR A 86 0.35 -8.48 -12.26
C TYR A 86 -0.14 -9.52 -11.23
N LEU A 87 -0.75 -9.08 -10.13
CA LEU A 87 -1.29 -9.96 -9.10
C LEU A 87 -2.48 -10.77 -9.61
N SER A 88 -3.33 -10.18 -10.44
CA SER A 88 -4.44 -10.87 -11.12
C SER A 88 -3.92 -11.96 -12.05
N SER A 89 -2.85 -11.70 -12.81
CA SER A 89 -2.21 -12.71 -13.65
C SER A 89 -1.58 -13.84 -12.84
N LYS A 90 -1.02 -13.54 -11.67
CA LYS A 90 -0.31 -14.51 -10.82
C LYS A 90 -1.23 -15.37 -9.97
N TYR A 91 -2.28 -14.78 -9.39
CA TYR A 91 -3.16 -15.42 -8.41
C TYR A 91 -4.60 -15.61 -8.90
N GLY A 92 -4.93 -15.11 -10.09
CA GLY A 92 -6.20 -15.37 -10.77
C GLY A 92 -7.43 -15.02 -9.93
N ALA A 93 -8.30 -16.02 -9.73
CA ALA A 93 -9.55 -15.86 -9.00
C ALA A 93 -9.38 -15.42 -7.54
N ALA A 94 -8.30 -15.86 -6.87
CA ALA A 94 -8.04 -15.47 -5.48
C ALA A 94 -7.81 -13.96 -5.35
N PHE A 95 -7.06 -13.37 -6.29
CA PHE A 95 -6.86 -11.94 -6.33
C PHE A 95 -8.12 -11.17 -6.71
N LYS A 96 -8.91 -11.68 -7.67
CA LYS A 96 -10.20 -11.05 -8.03
C LYS A 96 -11.17 -11.00 -6.85
N HIS A 97 -11.25 -12.07 -6.06
CA HIS A 97 -12.08 -12.09 -4.86
C HIS A 97 -11.57 -11.07 -3.83
N TYR A 98 -10.26 -11.06 -3.58
CA TYR A 98 -9.62 -10.10 -2.68
C TYR A 98 -9.81 -8.64 -3.12
N ALA A 99 -9.65 -8.34 -4.41
CA ALA A 99 -9.87 -7.01 -4.98
C ALA A 99 -11.31 -6.53 -4.86
N LYS A 100 -12.28 -7.44 -4.79
CA LYS A 100 -13.70 -7.10 -4.60
C LYS A 100 -14.03 -6.70 -3.17
N ILE A 101 -13.34 -7.28 -2.19
CA ILE A 101 -13.62 -7.05 -0.76
C ILE A 101 -12.70 -6.00 -0.13
N THR A 102 -11.54 -5.71 -0.74
CA THR A 102 -10.52 -4.82 -0.19
C THR A 102 -10.31 -3.58 -1.05
N LYS A 103 -10.23 -2.42 -0.38
CA LYS A 103 -9.98 -1.10 -1.01
C LYS A 103 -8.57 -1.00 -1.60
N MET A 104 -8.39 -0.13 -2.60
CA MET A 104 -7.17 -0.08 -3.40
C MET A 104 -6.01 0.56 -2.64
N LEU A 105 -6.19 1.77 -2.12
CA LEU A 105 -5.10 2.61 -1.63
C LEU A 105 -5.41 3.25 -0.27
N ILE A 106 -6.52 3.96 -0.13
CA ILE A 106 -6.92 4.63 1.10
C ILE A 106 -7.93 3.75 1.86
N PRO A 107 -7.58 3.28 3.08
CA PRO A 107 -8.53 2.56 3.93
C PRO A 107 -9.84 3.36 4.05
N TYR A 108 -10.98 2.69 3.82
CA TYR A 108 -12.33 3.25 3.92
C TYR A 108 -12.77 4.29 2.87
N VAL A 109 -11.87 4.77 1.99
CA VAL A 109 -12.23 5.79 0.97
C VAL A 109 -12.08 5.24 -0.44
N TYR A 110 -10.94 4.59 -0.74
CA TYR A 110 -10.59 4.23 -2.12
C TYR A 110 -9.74 2.98 -2.19
#